data_AF-A0A819I6J1-F1
#
_entry.id   AF-A0A819I6J1-F1
#
_cell.length_a   1.000
_cell.length_b   1.000
_cell.length_c   1.000
_cell.angle_alpha   90.00
_cell.angle_beta   90.00
_cell.angle_gamma   90.00
#
_symmetry.space_group_name_H-M   'P 1'
#
loop_
_entity.id
_entity.type
_entity.pdbx_description
1 polymer ?
#
loop_
_entity_poly.entity_id
_entity_poly.type
_entity_poly.pdbx_seq_one_letter_code
_entity_poly.pdbx_strand_id
1 'polypeptide(L)'
;LLKTSLTQTKVQGFAEVLVAKDAEDGISALIQTEGLGGLKPNTIVLCWPLNWRKDYESYTANAFIRTIAVAEARRCAVIVPKNINSFPDNKEIQEGTIDIWWIIHDGGLLFLIAFLLKRNKVWSRCRLRLFTVAQLEDNSVEMKKDLEQYMYQLRIEAEVDVVEMENQEISAYAYERTLKLAERVKLLKDLKLPDKELQLQAKGFERRASKPQILMESLLNNQRQSIDESDDQYHYTFTPNQLGNLKSVSESSMRKMHSAVRLNQQIRNRSHDAKLVLINLPSPPTKHTSLATYSYMEYVDALTEGLDRLLLMRGSGREVITIFS
;
A
#
# COMPACT_ATOMS: atom_id res chain seq x y z
N LEU A 1 10.43 29.49 -8.25
CA LEU A 1 9.15 28.95 -7.76
C LEU A 1 9.34 27.76 -6.81
N LEU A 2 9.88 26.62 -7.27
CA LEU A 2 10.05 25.43 -6.42
C LEU A 2 10.93 25.65 -5.17
N LYS A 3 12.12 26.25 -5.33
CA LYS A 3 13.01 26.58 -4.21
C LYS A 3 12.36 27.51 -3.18
N THR A 4 11.56 28.46 -3.65
CA THR A 4 10.79 29.38 -2.79
C THR A 4 9.73 28.61 -2.00
N SER A 5 9.02 27.69 -2.65
CA SER A 5 8.01 26.83 -2.00
C SER A 5 8.62 25.93 -0.92
N LEU A 6 9.78 25.31 -1.18
CA LEU A 6 10.51 24.52 -0.17
C LEU A 6 10.84 25.37 1.07
N THR A 7 11.30 26.60 0.85
CA THR A 7 11.65 27.52 1.94
C THR A 7 10.40 27.92 2.76
N GLN A 8 9.30 28.24 2.09
CA GLN A 8 8.03 28.63 2.75
C GLN A 8 7.42 27.47 3.55
N THR A 9 7.50 26.25 3.03
CA THR A 9 6.98 25.04 3.67
C THR A 9 7.92 24.44 4.70
N LYS A 10 9.12 25.04 4.90
CA LYS A 10 10.18 24.58 5.81
C LYS A 10 10.72 23.18 5.48
N VAL A 11 10.72 22.83 4.19
CA VAL A 11 11.30 21.57 3.70
C VAL A 11 12.77 21.81 3.37
N GLN A 12 13.65 21.07 4.06
CA GLN A 12 15.08 21.02 3.74
C GLN A 12 15.30 20.01 2.62
N GLY A 13 15.72 20.48 1.45
CA GLY A 13 15.94 19.60 0.31
C GLY A 13 16.40 20.34 -0.93
N PHE A 14 16.51 19.57 -2.02
CA PHE A 14 16.91 20.07 -3.33
C PHE A 14 15.69 20.14 -4.24
N ALA A 15 15.75 21.04 -5.23
CA ALA A 15 14.74 21.13 -6.28
C ALA A 15 15.44 20.90 -7.62
N GLU A 16 14.98 19.88 -8.34
CA GLU A 16 15.44 19.50 -9.67
C GLU A 16 14.29 19.62 -10.68
N VAL A 17 14.62 19.97 -11.92
CA VAL A 17 13.67 20.08 -13.02
C VAL A 17 14.26 19.36 -14.22
N LEU A 18 13.57 18.33 -14.67
CA LEU A 18 13.90 17.59 -15.88
C LEU A 18 12.99 18.03 -17.03
N VAL A 19 13.58 18.33 -18.18
CA VAL A 19 12.85 18.60 -19.42
C VAL A 19 12.89 17.34 -20.27
N ALA A 20 11.72 16.77 -20.56
CA ALA A 20 11.54 15.59 -21.39
C ALA A 20 10.46 15.83 -22.44
N LYS A 21 10.44 15.00 -23.48
CA LYS A 21 9.39 15.05 -24.52
C LYS A 21 8.03 14.64 -23.95
N ASP A 22 8.04 13.62 -23.10
CA ASP A 22 6.87 13.02 -22.49
C ASP A 22 7.04 12.96 -20.97
N ALA A 23 5.96 13.22 -20.24
CA ALA A 23 5.98 13.23 -18.78
C ALA A 23 6.34 11.86 -18.20
N GLU A 24 5.85 10.78 -18.80
CA GLU A 24 6.12 9.42 -18.33
C GLU A 24 7.61 9.06 -18.40
N ASP A 25 8.25 9.31 -19.53
CA ASP A 25 9.67 9.03 -19.72
C ASP A 25 10.53 9.96 -18.86
N GLY A 26 10.11 11.22 -18.70
CA GLY A 26 10.75 12.15 -17.78
C GLY A 26 10.70 11.67 -16.32
N ILE A 27 9.51 11.28 -15.83
CA ILE A 27 9.35 10.76 -14.46
C ILE A 27 10.16 9.48 -14.28
N SER A 28 10.14 8.58 -15.27
CA SER A 28 10.92 7.33 -15.23
C SER A 28 12.42 7.60 -15.17
N ALA A 29 12.93 8.52 -16.00
CA ALA A 29 14.33 8.91 -15.98
C ALA A 29 14.72 9.53 -14.65
N LEU A 30 13.93 10.48 -14.14
CA LEU A 30 14.12 11.12 -12.85
C LEU A 30 14.20 10.06 -11.73
N ILE A 31 13.21 9.17 -11.68
CA ILE A 31 13.21 8.10 -10.69
C ILE A 31 14.45 7.24 -10.81
N GLN A 32 15.05 7.01 -11.98
CA GLN A 32 16.22 6.12 -12.15
C GLN A 32 17.58 6.81 -11.96
N THR A 33 17.68 8.10 -12.25
CA THR A 33 18.95 8.83 -12.22
C THR A 33 19.15 9.64 -10.95
N GLU A 34 18.08 9.94 -10.22
CA GLU A 34 18.15 10.77 -9.02
C GLU A 34 19.05 10.20 -7.92
N GLY A 35 19.74 11.10 -7.23
CA GLY A 35 20.69 10.80 -6.17
C GLY A 35 22.16 10.92 -6.57
N LEU A 36 23.02 11.13 -5.57
CA LEU A 36 24.46 11.31 -5.74
C LEU A 36 25.22 10.32 -4.86
N GLY A 37 25.95 9.38 -5.48
CA GLY A 37 26.70 8.35 -4.75
C GLY A 37 25.79 7.48 -3.88
N GLY A 38 26.02 7.48 -2.56
CA GLY A 38 25.19 6.77 -1.58
C GLY A 38 23.89 7.49 -1.20
N LEU A 39 23.76 8.79 -1.50
CA LEU A 39 22.56 9.56 -1.22
C LEU A 39 21.53 9.35 -2.34
N LYS A 40 20.69 8.33 -2.18
CA LYS A 40 19.64 7.97 -3.14
C LYS A 40 18.26 7.99 -2.47
N PRO A 41 17.22 8.48 -3.15
CA PRO A 41 15.84 8.34 -2.67
C PRO A 41 15.47 6.88 -2.43
N ASN A 42 14.86 6.60 -1.29
CA ASN A 42 14.32 5.29 -0.90
C ASN A 42 12.79 5.28 -0.88
N THR A 43 12.15 6.44 -1.00
CA THR A 43 10.70 6.60 -1.02
C THR A 43 10.33 7.64 -2.06
N ILE A 44 9.32 7.34 -2.87
CA ILE A 44 8.76 8.22 -3.89
C ILE A 44 7.38 8.62 -3.42
N VAL A 45 7.13 9.93 -3.38
CA VAL A 45 5.83 10.50 -3.05
C VAL A 45 5.22 11.05 -4.32
N LEU A 46 4.06 10.54 -4.72
CA LEU A 46 3.35 11.00 -5.92
C LEU A 46 1.87 11.25 -5.59
N CYS A 47 1.27 12.29 -6.16
CA CYS A 47 -0.12 12.62 -5.88
C CYS A 47 -1.06 11.65 -6.60
N TRP A 48 -2.21 11.35 -5.97
CA TRP A 48 -3.30 10.65 -6.65
C TRP A 48 -3.79 11.45 -7.87
N PRO A 49 -3.95 10.83 -9.05
CA PRO A 49 -4.31 11.56 -10.27
C PRO A 49 -5.80 11.94 -10.29
N LEU A 50 -6.17 13.11 -9.78
CA LEU A 50 -7.57 13.51 -9.53
C LEU A 50 -8.52 13.41 -10.74
N ASN A 51 -8.05 13.70 -11.95
CA ASN A 51 -8.89 13.73 -13.16
C ASN A 51 -8.68 12.52 -14.08
N TRP A 52 -8.14 11.42 -13.56
CA TRP A 52 -7.76 10.25 -14.35
C TRP A 52 -8.92 9.65 -15.19
N ARG A 53 -10.19 9.85 -14.77
CA ARG A 53 -11.40 9.43 -15.51
C ARG A 53 -11.74 10.28 -16.74
N LYS A 54 -11.26 11.53 -16.80
CA LYS A 54 -11.60 12.49 -17.87
C LYS A 54 -10.64 12.42 -19.04
N ASP A 55 -9.51 11.76 -18.86
CA ASP A 55 -8.43 11.78 -19.83
C ASP A 55 -8.70 10.80 -20.96
N TYR A 56 -8.59 11.30 -22.19
CA TYR A 56 -8.63 10.47 -23.38
C TYR A 56 -7.57 9.36 -23.28
N GLU A 57 -7.94 8.11 -23.56
CA GLU A 57 -7.07 6.93 -23.51
C GLU A 57 -6.40 6.64 -22.15
N SER A 58 -6.84 7.26 -21.06
CA SER A 58 -6.30 7.02 -19.70
C SER A 58 -4.81 7.36 -19.55
N TYR A 59 -4.28 8.34 -20.29
CA TYR A 59 -2.86 8.74 -20.23
C TYR A 59 -2.36 8.97 -18.79
N THR A 60 -3.04 9.81 -18.01
CA THR A 60 -2.60 10.11 -16.63
C THR A 60 -2.64 8.89 -15.72
N ALA A 61 -3.61 8.00 -15.90
CA ALA A 61 -3.68 6.76 -15.16
C ALA A 61 -2.52 5.83 -15.55
N ASN A 62 -2.22 5.70 -16.84
CA ASN A 62 -1.11 4.89 -17.35
C ASN A 62 0.23 5.44 -16.83
N ALA A 63 0.43 6.75 -16.87
CA ALA A 63 1.59 7.43 -16.30
C ALA A 63 1.77 7.13 -14.81
N PHE A 64 0.68 7.19 -14.03
CA PHE A 64 0.67 6.88 -12.61
C PHE A 64 1.07 5.42 -12.33
N ILE A 65 0.44 4.45 -13.03
CA ILE A 65 0.76 3.03 -12.87
C ILE A 65 2.20 2.72 -13.31
N ARG A 66 2.65 3.29 -14.43
CA ARG A 66 4.03 3.16 -14.90
C ARG A 66 5.01 3.73 -13.88
N THR A 67 4.69 4.86 -13.26
CA THR A 67 5.49 5.46 -12.19
C THR A 67 5.63 4.52 -10.99
N ILE A 68 4.54 3.88 -10.55
CA ILE A 68 4.58 2.88 -9.46
C ILE A 68 5.45 1.68 -9.87
N ALA A 69 5.32 1.17 -11.10
CA ALA A 69 6.11 0.06 -11.58
C ALA A 69 7.61 0.39 -11.63
N VAL A 70 7.97 1.60 -12.06
CA VAL A 70 9.37 2.07 -12.06
C VAL A 70 9.91 2.23 -10.63
N ALA A 71 9.09 2.76 -9.71
CA ALA A 71 9.44 2.87 -8.30
C ALA A 71 9.73 1.49 -7.68
N GLU A 72 8.89 0.50 -7.98
CA GLU A 72 9.06 -0.88 -7.51
C GLU A 72 10.31 -1.53 -8.11
N ALA A 73 10.57 -1.34 -9.41
CA ALA A 73 11.79 -1.82 -10.07
C ALA A 73 13.06 -1.20 -9.44
N ARG A 74 13.00 0.08 -9.04
CA ARG A 74 14.08 0.75 -8.31
C ARG A 74 14.15 0.37 -6.82
N ARG A 75 13.17 -0.40 -6.32
CA ARG A 75 13.03 -0.80 -4.90
C ARG A 75 12.88 0.41 -3.98
N CYS A 76 12.12 1.39 -4.43
CA CYS A 76 11.67 2.49 -3.59
C CYS A 76 10.28 2.17 -3.03
N ALA A 77 10.03 2.58 -1.79
CA ALA A 77 8.67 2.66 -1.29
C ALA A 77 7.89 3.73 -2.05
N VAL A 78 6.57 3.58 -2.13
CA VAL A 78 5.66 4.55 -2.75
C VAL A 78 4.67 5.04 -1.71
N ILE A 79 4.48 6.36 -1.63
CA ILE A 79 3.43 7.01 -0.83
C ILE A 79 2.58 7.87 -1.75
N VAL A 80 1.27 7.66 -1.70
CA VAL A 80 0.28 8.37 -2.52
C VAL A 80 -0.73 9.04 -1.61
N PRO A 81 -0.55 10.34 -1.31
CA PRO A 81 -1.59 11.11 -0.64
C PRO A 81 -2.77 11.31 -1.60
N LYS A 82 -3.95 10.95 -1.12
CA LYS A 82 -5.23 11.17 -1.81
C LYS A 82 -6.03 12.22 -1.06
N ASN A 83 -6.78 13.04 -1.81
CA ASN A 83 -7.50 14.22 -1.31
C ASN A 83 -6.54 15.23 -0.64
N ILE A 84 -5.46 15.58 -1.34
CA ILE A 84 -4.41 16.47 -0.81
C ILE A 84 -4.94 17.82 -0.33
N ASN A 85 -6.05 18.29 -0.89
CA ASN A 85 -6.68 19.56 -0.51
C ASN A 85 -7.29 19.52 0.90
N SER A 86 -7.59 18.33 1.43
CA SER A 86 -8.07 18.14 2.80
C SER A 86 -6.94 18.06 3.83
N PHE A 87 -5.67 18.01 3.40
CA PHE A 87 -4.54 17.92 4.33
C PHE A 87 -4.31 19.26 5.05
N PRO A 88 -3.97 19.21 6.35
CA PRO A 88 -3.81 20.40 7.16
C PRO A 88 -2.55 21.18 6.81
N ASP A 89 -2.64 22.49 7.00
CA ASP A 89 -1.47 23.36 6.96
C ASP A 89 -0.56 23.15 8.17
N ASN A 90 0.69 23.62 8.07
CA ASN A 90 1.68 23.59 9.15
C ASN A 90 1.26 24.31 10.45
N LYS A 91 0.11 24.99 10.48
CA LYS A 91 -0.42 25.70 11.66
C LYS A 91 -1.65 25.01 12.26
N GLU A 92 -2.25 24.05 11.56
CA GLU A 92 -3.54 23.46 11.92
C GLU A 92 -3.33 22.17 12.71
N ILE A 93 -3.24 22.28 14.03
CA ILE A 93 -3.10 21.11 14.91
C ILE A 93 -4.35 20.23 14.78
N GLN A 94 -4.13 18.96 14.50
CA GLN A 94 -5.15 17.94 14.40
C GLN A 94 -5.30 17.21 15.74
N GLU A 95 -6.54 16.99 16.14
CA GLU A 95 -6.92 16.21 17.32
C GLU A 95 -7.90 15.12 16.88
N GLY A 96 -7.66 13.88 17.31
CA GLY A 96 -8.45 12.71 16.90
C GLY A 96 -7.56 11.49 16.75
N THR A 97 -7.84 10.65 15.75
CA THR A 97 -7.10 9.41 15.51
C THR A 97 -6.40 9.42 14.15
N ILE A 98 -5.26 8.72 14.09
CA ILE A 98 -4.62 8.26 12.87
C ILE A 98 -4.83 6.75 12.83
N ASP A 99 -5.57 6.30 11.84
CA ASP A 99 -5.98 4.91 11.71
C ASP A 99 -5.11 4.20 10.69
N ILE A 100 -4.47 3.11 11.11
CA ILE A 100 -3.55 2.31 10.32
C ILE A 100 -4.24 1.01 9.98
N TRP A 101 -4.61 0.82 8.72
CA TRP A 101 -5.19 -0.41 8.20
C TRP A 101 -4.10 -1.29 7.62
N TRP A 102 -3.59 -2.18 8.47
CA TRP A 102 -2.52 -3.10 8.13
C TRP A 102 -3.06 -4.39 7.53
N ILE A 103 -3.30 -4.36 6.22
CA ILE A 103 -3.85 -5.50 5.46
C ILE A 103 -2.72 -6.41 4.95
N ILE A 104 -1.62 -5.82 4.47
CA ILE A 104 -0.41 -6.55 4.03
C ILE A 104 0.82 -6.10 4.81
N HIS A 105 1.70 -7.06 5.08
CA HIS A 105 3.04 -6.84 5.59
C HIS A 105 3.98 -6.12 4.59
N ASP A 106 4.05 -4.79 4.68
CA ASP A 106 5.00 -3.95 3.93
C ASP A 106 6.26 -3.59 4.76
N GLY A 107 6.85 -4.58 5.43
CA GLY A 107 8.09 -4.37 6.22
C GLY A 107 7.98 -3.35 7.37
N GLY A 108 6.74 -3.03 7.78
CA GLY A 108 6.41 -2.10 8.85
C GLY A 108 6.41 -0.62 8.45
N LEU A 109 6.51 -0.30 7.16
CA LEU A 109 6.55 1.07 6.65
C LEU A 109 5.35 1.92 7.14
N LEU A 110 4.14 1.35 7.16
CA LEU A 110 2.94 2.03 7.69
C LEU A 110 3.14 2.53 9.13
N PHE A 111 3.71 1.68 9.99
CA PHE A 111 4.01 2.04 11.39
C PHE A 111 5.05 3.14 11.47
N LEU A 112 6.11 3.04 10.66
CA LEU A 112 7.15 4.05 10.61
C LEU A 112 6.59 5.42 10.23
N ILE A 113 5.77 5.48 9.18
CA ILE A 113 5.18 6.75 8.75
C ILE A 113 4.21 7.29 9.81
N ALA A 114 3.33 6.46 10.38
CA ALA A 114 2.43 6.90 11.45
C ALA A 114 3.20 7.44 12.68
N PHE A 115 4.26 6.75 13.08
CA PHE A 115 5.12 7.16 14.19
C PHE A 115 5.85 8.48 13.91
N LEU A 116 6.42 8.63 12.71
CA LEU A 116 7.11 9.85 12.30
C LEU A 116 6.13 11.03 12.21
N LEU A 117 4.89 10.80 11.73
CA LEU A 117 3.86 11.83 11.69
C LEU A 117 3.54 12.37 13.08
N LYS A 118 3.41 11.51 14.10
CA LYS A 118 3.16 11.95 15.49
C LYS A 118 4.24 12.83 16.09
N ARG A 119 5.47 12.82 15.55
CA ARG A 119 6.54 13.74 15.97
C ARG A 119 6.33 15.15 15.45
N ASN A 120 5.52 15.31 14.40
CA ASN A 120 5.16 16.63 13.89
C ASN A 120 4.09 17.26 14.79
N LYS A 121 4.25 18.57 15.09
CA LYS A 121 3.31 19.36 15.90
C LYS A 121 1.86 19.34 15.40
N VAL A 122 1.64 19.13 14.10
CA VAL A 122 0.31 19.08 13.48
C VAL A 122 -0.42 17.82 13.95
N TRP A 123 0.28 16.70 14.11
CA TRP A 123 -0.32 15.39 14.38
C TRP A 123 -0.01 14.86 15.79
N SER A 124 0.71 15.64 16.61
CA SER A 124 1.20 15.19 17.92
C SER A 124 0.09 14.88 18.92
N ARG A 125 -1.10 15.50 18.76
CA ARG A 125 -2.27 15.25 19.60
C ARG A 125 -3.15 14.10 19.10
N CYS A 126 -2.80 13.46 17.98
CA CYS A 126 -3.54 12.31 17.48
C CYS A 126 -3.15 11.02 18.21
N ARG A 127 -4.14 10.15 18.44
CA ARG A 127 -3.94 8.77 18.90
C ARG A 127 -3.75 7.83 17.71
N LEU A 128 -2.93 6.80 17.85
CA LEU A 128 -2.78 5.78 16.81
C LEU A 128 -3.75 4.63 17.08
N ARG A 129 -4.48 4.20 16.04
CA ARG A 129 -5.26 2.97 16.07
C ARG A 129 -4.77 2.05 14.95
N LEU A 130 -4.51 0.80 15.27
CA LEU A 130 -4.07 -0.24 14.35
C LEU A 130 -5.22 -1.22 14.13
N PHE A 131 -5.65 -1.34 12.88
CA PHE A 131 -6.58 -2.36 12.43
C PHE A 131 -5.80 -3.40 11.61
N THR A 132 -5.83 -4.66 12.03
CA THR A 132 -5.31 -5.77 11.24
C THR A 132 -6.48 -6.64 10.79
N VAL A 133 -6.34 -7.31 9.63
CA VAL A 133 -7.36 -8.24 9.15
C VAL A 133 -6.96 -9.68 9.50
N ALA A 134 -7.88 -10.43 10.11
CA ALA A 134 -7.75 -11.86 10.39
C ALA A 134 -8.73 -12.66 9.53
N GLN A 135 -8.30 -13.83 9.05
CA GLN A 135 -9.17 -14.77 8.34
C GLN A 135 -9.89 -15.66 9.35
N LEU A 136 -10.96 -16.35 8.93
CA LEU A 136 -11.74 -17.23 9.82
C LEU A 136 -10.92 -18.39 10.40
N GLU A 137 -9.84 -18.79 9.71
CA GLU A 137 -8.93 -19.83 10.16
C GLU A 137 -7.84 -19.32 11.12
N ASP A 138 -7.72 -18.00 11.30
CA ASP A 138 -6.72 -17.37 12.15
C ASP A 138 -7.21 -17.24 13.60
N ASN A 139 -6.28 -17.34 14.56
CA ASN A 139 -6.57 -17.03 15.96
C ASN A 139 -6.49 -15.52 16.21
N SER A 140 -7.63 -14.83 16.09
CA SER A 140 -7.72 -13.37 16.23
C SER A 140 -7.27 -12.86 17.62
N VAL A 141 -7.51 -13.63 18.68
CA VAL A 141 -7.11 -13.29 20.06
C VAL A 141 -5.59 -13.34 20.23
N GLU A 142 -4.94 -14.39 19.73
CA GLU A 142 -3.48 -14.50 19.77
C GLU A 142 -2.83 -13.43 18.90
N MET A 143 -3.38 -13.19 17.70
CA MET A 143 -2.89 -12.15 16.79
C MET A 143 -2.92 -10.76 17.45
N LYS A 144 -4.00 -10.44 18.18
CA LYS A 144 -4.11 -9.18 18.93
C LYS A 144 -3.01 -9.06 19.98
N LYS A 145 -2.84 -10.10 20.80
CA LYS A 145 -1.84 -10.13 21.88
C LYS A 145 -0.41 -9.98 21.35
N ASP A 146 -0.09 -10.69 20.27
CA ASP A 146 1.23 -10.63 19.64
C ASP A 146 1.51 -9.24 19.07
N LEU A 147 0.50 -8.60 18.47
CA LEU A 147 0.59 -7.23 17.97
C LEU A 147 0.79 -6.20 19.08
N GLU A 148 0.03 -6.31 20.17
CA GLU A 148 0.19 -5.44 21.35
C GLU A 148 1.61 -5.59 21.94
N GLN A 149 2.11 -6.82 22.04
CA GLN A 149 3.47 -7.07 22.48
C GLN A 149 4.51 -6.48 21.51
N TYR A 150 4.26 -6.59 20.20
CA TYR A 150 5.12 -6.00 19.17
C TYR A 150 5.17 -4.48 19.27
N MET A 151 4.01 -3.81 19.36
CA MET A 151 3.93 -2.36 19.55
C MET A 151 4.63 -1.89 20.83
N TYR A 152 4.46 -2.65 21.93
CA TYR A 152 5.15 -2.38 23.20
C TYR A 152 6.67 -2.44 23.05
N GLN A 153 7.20 -3.46 22.36
CA GLN A 153 8.65 -3.59 22.10
C GLN A 153 9.19 -2.45 21.25
N LEU A 154 8.37 -1.94 20.33
CA LEU A 154 8.69 -0.79 19.48
C LEU A 154 8.49 0.56 20.19
N ARG A 155 7.92 0.57 21.40
CA ARG A 155 7.55 1.77 22.17
C ARG A 155 6.59 2.69 21.40
N ILE A 156 5.70 2.09 20.62
CA ILE A 156 4.63 2.79 19.92
C ILE A 156 3.35 2.60 20.70
N GLU A 157 2.79 3.71 21.20
CA GLU A 157 1.49 3.71 21.85
C GLU A 157 0.39 3.77 20.78
N ALA A 158 -0.21 2.61 20.51
CA ALA A 158 -1.30 2.43 19.57
C ALA A 158 -2.34 1.44 20.12
N GLU A 159 -3.62 1.74 19.90
CA GLU A 159 -4.72 0.82 20.18
C GLU A 159 -4.78 -0.25 19.08
N VAL A 160 -4.86 -1.53 19.41
CA VAL A 160 -4.89 -2.63 18.43
C VAL A 160 -6.27 -3.27 18.36
N ASP A 161 -6.81 -3.36 17.15
CA ASP A 161 -8.07 -4.03 16.83
C ASP A 161 -7.88 -5.03 15.69
N VAL A 162 -8.53 -6.19 15.80
CA VAL A 162 -8.46 -7.28 14.83
C VAL A 162 -9.83 -7.42 14.19
N VAL A 163 -9.88 -7.22 12.87
CA VAL A 163 -11.12 -7.28 12.09
C VAL A 163 -11.16 -8.62 11.37
N GLU A 164 -12.13 -9.45 11.71
CA GLU A 164 -12.35 -10.73 11.03
C GLU A 164 -13.06 -10.50 9.69
N MET A 165 -12.52 -11.06 8.62
CA MET A 165 -13.03 -10.91 7.25
C MET A 165 -12.86 -12.21 6.45
N GLU A 166 -13.70 -12.40 5.45
CA GLU A 166 -13.59 -13.55 4.55
C GLU A 166 -12.49 -13.34 3.49
N ASN A 167 -11.87 -14.43 3.03
CA ASN A 167 -10.78 -14.37 2.05
C ASN A 167 -11.16 -13.69 0.73
N GLN A 168 -12.42 -13.82 0.34
CA GLN A 168 -12.94 -13.18 -0.87
C GLN A 168 -12.93 -11.65 -0.72
N GLU A 169 -13.17 -11.12 0.48
CA GLU A 169 -13.25 -9.69 0.79
C GLU A 169 -11.89 -9.00 0.78
N ILE A 170 -10.77 -9.74 0.91
CA ILE A 170 -9.40 -9.24 0.85
C ILE A 170 -8.57 -9.86 -0.30
N SER A 171 -9.25 -10.38 -1.31
CA SER A 171 -8.63 -11.17 -2.39
C SER A 171 -7.49 -10.44 -3.14
N ALA A 172 -7.60 -9.12 -3.32
CA ALA A 172 -6.54 -8.32 -3.95
C ALA A 172 -5.23 -8.32 -3.14
N TYR A 173 -5.34 -8.52 -1.83
CA TYR A 173 -4.21 -8.48 -0.91
C TYR A 173 -3.69 -9.86 -0.51
N ALA A 174 -4.53 -10.89 -0.57
CA ALA A 174 -4.20 -12.26 -0.14
C ALA A 174 -3.06 -12.90 -0.96
N TYR A 175 -3.05 -12.71 -2.28
CA TYR A 175 -2.00 -13.26 -3.15
C TYR A 175 -0.63 -12.63 -2.86
N GLU A 176 -0.59 -11.31 -2.77
CA GLU A 176 0.62 -10.53 -2.52
C GLU A 176 1.21 -10.82 -1.13
N ARG A 177 0.35 -11.02 -0.11
CA ARG A 177 0.75 -11.42 1.24
C ARG A 177 1.61 -12.68 1.23
N THR A 178 1.24 -13.69 0.43
CA THR A 178 1.96 -14.98 0.36
C THR A 178 3.30 -14.87 -0.36
N LEU A 179 3.36 -14.18 -1.51
CA LEU A 179 4.60 -14.01 -2.27
C LEU A 179 5.64 -13.18 -1.51
N LYS A 180 5.24 -12.02 -0.98
CA LYS A 180 6.14 -11.12 -0.24
C LYS A 180 6.65 -11.77 1.06
N LEU A 181 5.86 -12.63 1.69
CA LEU A 181 6.27 -13.39 2.87
C LEU A 181 7.47 -14.29 2.57
N ALA A 182 7.44 -15.03 1.45
CA ALA A 182 8.53 -15.93 1.06
C ALA A 182 9.82 -15.17 0.74
N GLU A 183 9.72 -14.09 -0.04
CA GLU A 183 10.87 -13.23 -0.36
C GLU A 183 11.47 -12.58 0.90
N ARG A 184 10.62 -12.18 1.83
CA ARG A 184 11.05 -11.55 3.07
C ARG A 184 11.77 -12.51 4.01
N VAL A 185 11.30 -13.75 4.14
CA VAL A 185 12.02 -14.78 4.90
C VAL A 185 13.42 -15.00 4.34
N LYS A 186 13.57 -14.97 3.01
CA LYS A 186 14.88 -15.05 2.36
C LYS A 186 15.76 -13.83 2.69
N LEU A 187 15.21 -12.62 2.56
CA LEU A 187 15.93 -11.38 2.89
C LEU A 187 16.44 -11.36 4.34
N LEU A 188 15.60 -11.75 5.30
CA LEU A 188 15.98 -11.73 6.71
C LEU A 188 17.14 -12.69 7.01
N LYS A 189 17.20 -13.85 6.33
CA LYS A 189 18.34 -14.77 6.42
C LYS A 189 19.62 -14.16 5.86
N ASP A 190 19.51 -13.41 4.76
CA ASP A 190 20.66 -12.78 4.11
C ASP A 190 21.23 -11.61 4.94
N LEU A 191 20.38 -10.89 5.67
CA LEU A 191 20.77 -9.70 6.46
C LEU A 191 21.58 -10.01 7.73
N LYS A 192 21.66 -11.29 8.15
CA LYS A 192 22.40 -11.73 9.36
C LYS A 192 22.13 -10.85 10.59
N LEU A 193 20.86 -10.47 10.78
CA LEU A 193 20.46 -9.63 11.91
C LEU A 193 20.74 -10.33 13.24
N PRO A 194 21.02 -9.59 14.33
CA PRO A 194 21.08 -10.16 15.67
C PRO A 194 19.77 -10.89 16.00
N ASP A 195 19.85 -12.02 16.71
CA ASP A 195 18.69 -12.88 17.00
C ASP A 195 17.50 -12.12 17.62
N LYS A 196 17.77 -11.09 18.44
CA LYS A 196 16.74 -10.24 19.04
C LYS A 196 15.95 -9.45 18.00
N GLU A 197 16.62 -8.89 17.00
CA GLU A 197 15.98 -8.14 15.91
C GLU A 197 15.29 -9.07 14.93
N LEU A 198 15.89 -10.22 14.65
CA LEU A 198 15.25 -11.27 13.85
C LEU A 198 13.96 -11.76 14.51
N GLN A 199 13.98 -12.04 15.81
CA GLN A 199 12.79 -12.42 16.57
C GLN A 199 11.74 -11.31 16.60
N LEU A 200 12.15 -10.04 16.70
CA LEU A 200 11.24 -8.90 16.63
C LEU A 200 10.53 -8.85 15.27
N GLN A 201 11.28 -9.02 14.17
CA GLN A 201 10.73 -9.08 12.81
C GLN A 201 9.85 -10.32 12.59
N ALA A 202 10.28 -11.48 13.11
CA ALA A 202 9.63 -12.78 12.96
C ALA A 202 8.34 -12.90 13.80
N LYS A 203 8.26 -12.30 14.99
CA LYS A 203 7.03 -12.27 15.80
C LYS A 203 5.89 -11.52 15.11
N GLY A 204 6.22 -10.52 14.29
CA GLY A 204 5.25 -9.89 13.40
C GLY A 204 4.83 -10.77 12.21
N PHE A 205 5.52 -11.88 11.93
CA PHE A 205 5.54 -12.62 10.66
C PHE A 205 5.09 -14.10 10.76
N GLU A 206 5.59 -14.87 11.74
CA GLU A 206 5.64 -16.33 11.69
C GLU A 206 4.39 -17.07 12.17
N ARG A 207 3.49 -16.43 12.93
CA ARG A 207 2.28 -17.08 13.46
C ARG A 207 0.99 -16.76 12.70
N ARG A 208 1.04 -15.85 11.74
CA ARG A 208 -0.14 -15.38 10.97
C ARG A 208 -0.51 -16.28 9.79
N ALA A 209 0.19 -17.39 9.61
CA ALA A 209 -0.16 -18.39 8.61
C ALA A 209 -0.19 -19.74 9.33
N SER A 210 -1.38 -20.31 9.47
CA SER A 210 -1.56 -21.73 9.76
C SER A 210 -0.87 -22.53 8.64
N LYS A 211 0.41 -22.85 8.85
CA LYS A 211 1.32 -23.61 7.97
C LYS A 211 1.61 -22.98 6.59
N PRO A 212 2.62 -22.10 6.49
CA PRO A 212 3.16 -21.68 5.19
C PRO A 212 3.67 -22.86 4.34
N GLN A 213 4.05 -23.99 4.96
CA GLN A 213 4.50 -25.20 4.27
C GLN A 213 3.42 -25.92 3.47
N ILE A 214 2.18 -26.00 3.96
CA ILE A 214 1.10 -26.73 3.24
C ILE A 214 0.64 -25.94 2.02
N LEU A 215 0.55 -24.61 2.12
CA LEU A 215 0.19 -23.76 0.98
C LEU A 215 1.32 -23.75 -0.08
N MET A 216 2.58 -23.72 0.36
CA MET A 216 3.73 -23.79 -0.54
C MET A 216 3.89 -25.17 -1.20
N GLU A 217 3.64 -26.28 -0.48
CA GLU A 217 3.58 -27.63 -1.07
C GLU A 217 2.39 -27.81 -2.02
N SER A 218 1.22 -27.24 -1.71
CA SER A 218 0.06 -27.26 -2.61
C SER A 218 0.31 -26.46 -3.89
N LEU A 219 0.98 -25.30 -3.79
CA LEU A 219 1.36 -24.47 -4.94
C LEU A 219 2.49 -25.12 -5.78
N LEU A 220 3.46 -25.77 -5.15
CA LEU A 220 4.53 -26.51 -5.83
C LEU A 220 4.04 -27.82 -6.46
N ASN A 221 3.06 -28.50 -5.85
CA ASN A 221 2.45 -29.70 -6.42
C ASN A 221 1.52 -29.37 -7.60
N ASN A 222 0.87 -28.21 -7.60
CA ASN A 222 0.09 -27.74 -8.75
C ASN A 222 0.96 -27.38 -9.97
N GLN A 223 2.27 -27.16 -9.80
CA GLN A 223 3.20 -26.98 -10.92
C GLN A 223 3.60 -28.31 -11.61
N ARG A 224 3.24 -29.47 -11.07
CA ARG A 224 3.60 -30.78 -11.63
C ARG A 224 2.51 -31.43 -12.49
N GLN A 225 1.31 -30.86 -12.55
CA GLN A 225 0.28 -31.27 -13.51
C GLN A 225 0.20 -30.25 -14.64
N SER A 226 0.77 -30.66 -15.78
CA SER A 226 0.62 -30.11 -17.13
C SER A 226 0.79 -28.60 -17.32
N ILE A 227 1.90 -28.26 -17.96
CA ILE A 227 2.07 -27.10 -18.84
C ILE A 227 0.92 -27.13 -19.87
N ASP A 228 -0.10 -26.32 -19.61
CA ASP A 228 -0.92 -25.70 -20.65
C ASP A 228 -1.08 -24.24 -20.24
N GLU A 229 -0.29 -23.38 -20.89
CA GLU A 229 -0.30 -21.93 -20.75
C GLU A 229 -1.61 -21.34 -21.31
N SER A 230 -2.73 -21.55 -20.62
CA SER A 230 -4.02 -20.98 -21.00
C SER A 230 -4.69 -20.22 -19.86
N ASP A 231 -4.80 -18.90 -20.08
CA ASP A 231 -5.85 -18.01 -19.57
C ASP A 231 -5.94 -17.68 -18.06
N ASP A 232 -4.90 -17.06 -17.51
CA ASP A 232 -5.09 -16.05 -16.45
C ASP A 232 -5.28 -14.65 -17.06
N GLN A 233 -6.43 -14.48 -17.70
CA GLN A 233 -6.86 -13.25 -18.37
C GLN A 233 -7.42 -12.25 -17.35
N TYR A 234 -6.55 -11.38 -16.84
CA TYR A 234 -6.93 -10.17 -16.08
C TYR A 234 -7.75 -9.22 -16.98
N HIS A 235 -9.06 -9.36 -16.98
CA HIS A 235 -9.99 -8.45 -17.66
C HIS A 235 -11.06 -7.96 -16.69
N TYR A 236 -11.24 -6.65 -16.67
CA TYR A 236 -12.06 -5.90 -15.71
C TYR A 236 -13.10 -5.04 -16.43
N THR A 237 -14.30 -4.86 -15.86
CA THR A 237 -15.38 -4.07 -16.48
C THR A 237 -16.39 -3.50 -15.46
N PHE A 238 -17.05 -2.40 -15.88
CA PHE A 238 -17.74 -1.35 -15.10
C PHE A 238 -19.27 -1.39 -15.11
N THR A 239 -19.87 -0.51 -14.29
CA THR A 239 -21.29 -0.11 -14.35
C THR A 239 -21.59 0.76 -15.58
N PRO A 240 -22.77 0.59 -16.19
CA PRO A 240 -23.11 1.16 -17.48
C PRO A 240 -23.77 2.53 -17.29
N ASN A 241 -23.08 3.62 -17.64
CA ASN A 241 -23.80 4.82 -18.07
C ASN A 241 -23.09 5.64 -19.15
N GLN A 242 -21.93 5.21 -19.65
CA GLN A 242 -21.28 5.84 -20.82
C GLN A 242 -20.52 4.85 -21.71
N LEU A 243 -21.05 3.63 -21.92
CA LEU A 243 -20.39 2.65 -22.80
C LEU A 243 -21.42 1.89 -23.65
N GLY A 244 -21.87 2.50 -24.73
CA GLY A 244 -22.51 1.78 -25.82
C GLY A 244 -21.50 0.85 -26.48
N ASN A 245 -21.77 -0.47 -26.42
CA ASN A 245 -21.16 -1.53 -27.22
C ASN A 245 -19.81 -2.14 -26.80
N LEU A 246 -19.68 -2.67 -25.57
CA LEU A 246 -18.73 -3.76 -25.29
C LEU A 246 -19.39 -4.82 -24.38
N LYS A 247 -19.78 -5.94 -24.99
CA LYS A 247 -20.36 -7.12 -24.34
C LYS A 247 -19.26 -8.02 -23.79
N SER A 248 -19.05 -8.00 -22.47
CA SER A 248 -18.87 -9.16 -21.56
C SER A 248 -18.12 -8.73 -20.30
N VAL A 249 -18.82 -8.72 -19.17
CA VAL A 249 -18.21 -8.51 -17.85
C VAL A 249 -17.74 -9.85 -17.30
N SER A 250 -16.45 -9.98 -16.99
CA SER A 250 -15.91 -11.22 -16.41
C SER A 250 -16.29 -11.32 -14.93
N GLU A 251 -16.61 -12.53 -14.48
CA GLU A 251 -17.04 -12.81 -13.11
C GLU A 251 -15.98 -12.45 -12.05
N SER A 252 -14.70 -12.58 -12.39
CA SER A 252 -13.56 -12.31 -11.51
C SER A 252 -13.42 -10.83 -11.13
N SER A 253 -13.80 -9.93 -12.02
CA SER A 253 -13.66 -8.49 -11.79
C SER A 253 -14.79 -7.88 -10.99
N MET A 254 -16.00 -8.42 -11.16
CA MET A 254 -17.10 -8.12 -10.25
C MET A 254 -16.75 -8.55 -8.81
N ARG A 255 -16.15 -9.73 -8.63
CA ARG A 255 -15.71 -10.23 -7.32
C ARG A 255 -14.69 -9.30 -6.65
N LYS A 256 -13.69 -8.80 -7.39
CA LYS A 256 -12.71 -7.83 -6.86
C LYS A 256 -13.37 -6.49 -6.50
N MET A 257 -14.28 -5.99 -7.32
CA MET A 257 -15.01 -4.76 -7.00
C MET A 257 -15.87 -4.92 -5.73
N HIS A 258 -16.59 -6.04 -5.59
CA HIS A 258 -17.33 -6.36 -4.37
C HIS A 258 -16.41 -6.42 -3.14
N SER A 259 -15.22 -7.02 -3.28
CA SER A 259 -14.18 -7.02 -2.25
C SER A 259 -13.76 -5.61 -1.83
N ALA A 260 -13.45 -4.71 -2.79
CA ALA A 260 -13.09 -3.32 -2.49
C ALA A 260 -14.20 -2.60 -1.72
N VAL A 261 -15.44 -2.70 -2.18
CA VAL A 261 -16.60 -2.05 -1.54
C VAL A 261 -16.81 -2.58 -0.11
N ARG A 262 -16.68 -3.90 0.07
CA ARG A 262 -16.88 -4.55 1.36
C ARG A 262 -15.80 -4.18 2.38
N LEU A 263 -14.54 -4.15 1.93
CA LEU A 263 -13.42 -3.68 2.73
C LEU A 263 -13.56 -2.20 3.07
N ASN A 264 -13.92 -1.36 2.10
CA ASN A 264 -14.19 0.06 2.34
C ASN A 264 -15.32 0.25 3.37
N GLN A 265 -16.38 -0.56 3.32
CA GLN A 265 -17.45 -0.50 4.30
C GLN A 265 -16.94 -0.74 5.73
N GLN A 266 -16.04 -1.72 5.92
CA GLN A 266 -15.40 -1.95 7.22
C GLN A 266 -14.51 -0.78 7.66
N ILE A 267 -13.75 -0.22 6.72
CA ILE A 267 -12.91 0.96 6.96
C ILE A 267 -13.76 2.14 7.41
N ARG A 268 -14.81 2.49 6.67
CA ARG A 268 -15.68 3.61 6.99
C ARG A 268 -16.39 3.43 8.33
N ASN A 269 -16.90 2.23 8.61
CA ASN A 269 -17.61 1.97 9.86
C ASN A 269 -16.75 2.27 11.10
N ARG A 270 -15.42 2.10 11.01
CA ARG A 270 -14.49 2.29 12.14
C ARG A 270 -13.68 3.59 12.07
N SER A 271 -13.45 4.11 10.87
CA SER A 271 -12.49 5.18 10.59
C SER A 271 -13.10 6.42 9.90
N HIS A 272 -14.42 6.54 9.81
CA HIS A 272 -15.06 7.72 9.20
C HIS A 272 -14.73 9.05 9.90
N ASP A 273 -14.44 9.02 11.20
CA ASP A 273 -14.10 10.17 12.04
C ASP A 273 -12.58 10.40 12.19
N ALA A 274 -11.77 9.49 11.64
CA ALA A 274 -10.32 9.56 11.71
C ALA A 274 -9.80 10.80 10.98
N LYS A 275 -8.75 11.42 11.53
CA LYS A 275 -8.08 12.59 10.93
C LYS A 275 -7.16 12.21 9.78
N LEU A 276 -6.74 10.95 9.73
CA LEU A 276 -5.93 10.40 8.67
C LEU A 276 -6.06 8.87 8.67
N VAL A 277 -6.23 8.29 7.49
CA VAL A 277 -6.26 6.83 7.30
C VAL A 277 -5.06 6.41 6.45
N LEU A 278 -4.29 5.44 6.94
CA LEU A 278 -3.14 4.84 6.23
C LEU A 278 -3.55 3.44 5.77
N ILE A 279 -3.44 3.16 4.48
CA ILE A 279 -3.82 1.88 3.86
C ILE A 279 -2.72 1.41 2.90
N ASN A 280 -2.51 0.10 2.82
CA ASN A 280 -1.65 -0.48 1.79
C ASN A 280 -2.23 -0.25 0.38
N LEU A 281 -1.43 0.29 -0.53
CA LEU A 281 -1.79 0.41 -1.94
C LEU A 281 -1.74 -0.98 -2.60
N PRO A 282 -2.85 -1.48 -3.20
CA PRO A 282 -2.88 -2.76 -3.90
C PRO A 282 -1.84 -2.82 -5.02
N SER A 283 -1.40 -4.03 -5.39
CA SER A 283 -0.50 -4.22 -6.53
C SER A 283 -1.05 -3.69 -7.84
N PRO A 284 -0.27 -2.86 -8.57
CA PRO A 284 -0.64 -2.47 -9.92
C PRO A 284 -0.75 -3.71 -10.82
N PRO A 285 -1.54 -3.63 -11.91
CA PRO A 285 -1.64 -4.73 -12.85
C PRO A 285 -0.29 -4.99 -13.53
N THR A 286 0.04 -6.26 -13.76
CA THR A 286 1.25 -6.67 -14.49
C THR A 286 1.18 -6.33 -15.98
N LYS A 287 -0.04 -6.32 -16.55
CA LYS A 287 -0.31 -5.92 -17.92
C LYS A 287 -0.66 -4.43 -17.96
N HIS A 288 0.10 -3.65 -18.72
CA HIS A 288 -0.11 -2.20 -18.89
C HIS A 288 -1.12 -1.88 -20.01
N THR A 289 -2.21 -2.64 -20.11
CA THR A 289 -3.29 -2.31 -21.05
C THR A 289 -4.19 -1.24 -20.45
N SER A 290 -4.73 -0.33 -21.27
CA SER A 290 -5.60 0.76 -20.79
C SER A 290 -6.78 0.24 -19.96
N LEU A 291 -7.36 -0.91 -20.33
CA LEU A 291 -8.45 -1.54 -19.58
C LEU A 291 -8.01 -2.00 -18.18
N ALA A 292 -6.82 -2.60 -18.06
CA ALA A 292 -6.29 -3.06 -16.78
C ALA A 292 -5.93 -1.88 -15.87
N THR A 293 -5.31 -0.84 -16.43
CA THR A 293 -5.02 0.41 -15.73
C THR A 293 -6.29 1.06 -15.20
N TYR A 294 -7.28 1.29 -16.07
CA TYR A 294 -8.54 1.94 -15.69
C TYR A 294 -9.22 1.19 -14.53
N SER A 295 -9.15 -0.13 -14.54
CA SER A 295 -9.84 -0.95 -13.54
C SER A 295 -9.14 -1.10 -12.22
N TYR A 296 -7.81 -1.06 -12.24
CA TYR A 296 -7.06 -0.87 -11.03
C TYR A 296 -7.41 0.48 -10.37
N MET A 297 -7.48 1.56 -11.16
CA MET A 297 -7.82 2.89 -10.64
C MET A 297 -9.21 2.93 -10.01
N GLU A 298 -10.19 2.28 -10.63
CA GLU A 298 -11.55 2.18 -10.09
C GLU A 298 -11.62 1.32 -8.83
N TYR A 299 -10.88 0.21 -8.79
CA TYR A 299 -10.78 -0.60 -7.57
C TYR A 299 -10.26 0.23 -6.40
N VAL A 300 -9.16 0.97 -6.61
CA VAL A 300 -8.57 1.82 -5.55
C VAL A 300 -9.51 2.96 -5.17
N ASP A 301 -10.22 3.55 -6.13
CA ASP A 301 -11.24 4.56 -5.84
C ASP A 301 -12.40 4.00 -5.01
N ALA A 302 -12.96 2.85 -5.39
CA ALA A 302 -14.04 2.18 -4.64
C ALA A 302 -13.61 1.78 -3.23
N LEU A 303 -12.35 1.33 -3.07
CA LEU A 303 -11.76 0.98 -1.78
C LEU A 303 -11.65 2.18 -0.83
N THR A 304 -11.50 3.39 -1.38
CA THR A 304 -11.18 4.60 -0.62
C THR A 304 -12.28 5.65 -0.63
N GLU A 305 -13.42 5.33 -1.23
CA GLU A 305 -14.54 6.24 -1.40
C GLU A 305 -15.11 6.65 -0.04
N GLY A 306 -15.36 7.95 0.15
CA GLY A 306 -15.98 8.49 1.37
C GLY A 306 -15.04 8.64 2.56
N LEU A 307 -13.73 8.48 2.37
CA LEU A 307 -12.70 8.79 3.35
C LEU A 307 -12.07 10.15 3.03
N ASP A 308 -11.88 11.00 4.05
CA ASP A 308 -11.42 12.38 3.85
C ASP A 308 -9.92 12.42 3.50
N ARG A 309 -9.03 12.10 4.44
CA ARG A 309 -7.58 12.15 4.26
C ARG A 309 -6.97 10.76 4.24
N LEU A 310 -6.24 10.47 3.17
CA LEU A 310 -5.70 9.15 2.92
C LEU A 310 -4.23 9.20 2.52
N LEU A 311 -3.45 8.29 3.11
CA LEU A 311 -2.12 7.93 2.63
C LEU A 311 -2.14 6.47 2.19
N LEU A 312 -2.09 6.28 0.88
CA LEU A 312 -1.91 4.96 0.28
C LEU A 312 -0.42 4.66 0.20
N MET A 313 0.02 3.49 0.65
CA MET A 313 1.45 3.20 0.78
C MET A 313 1.79 1.81 0.25
N ARG A 314 2.92 1.69 -0.45
CA ARG A 314 3.47 0.42 -0.93
C ARG A 314 4.93 0.33 -0.52
N GLY A 315 5.28 -0.72 0.20
CA GLY A 315 6.69 -1.04 0.48
C GLY A 315 7.40 -1.62 -0.76
N SER A 316 8.71 -1.44 -0.83
CA SER A 316 9.61 -2.11 -1.78
C SER A 316 9.85 -3.59 -1.46
N GLY A 317 9.41 -4.07 -0.29
CA GLY A 317 9.63 -5.43 0.22
C GLY A 317 10.97 -5.60 0.94
N ARG A 318 11.82 -4.56 0.96
CA ARG A 318 13.16 -4.57 1.55
C ARG A 318 13.28 -3.81 2.86
N GLU A 319 12.21 -3.13 3.28
CA GLU A 319 12.18 -2.34 4.49
C GLU A 319 12.38 -3.24 5.71
N VAL A 320 13.36 -2.93 6.56
CA VAL A 320 13.51 -3.57 7.86
C VAL A 320 13.61 -2.45 8.89
N ILE A 321 12.67 -2.44 9.82
CA ILE A 321 12.63 -1.44 10.89
C ILE A 321 13.16 -2.11 12.16
N THR A 322 14.40 -1.78 12.51
CA THR A 322 15.08 -2.39 13.66
C THR A 322 14.93 -1.56 14.94
N ILE A 323 14.76 -0.23 14.84
CA ILE A 323 14.71 0.67 16.01
C ILE A 323 13.81 1.88 15.72
N PHE A 324 12.92 2.21 16.65
CA PHE A 324 12.32 3.54 16.75
C PHE A 324 13.16 4.38 17.71
N SER A 325 14.06 5.22 17.17
CA SER A 325 14.85 6.19 17.95
C SER A 325 14.05 7.45 18.16
#